data_AF-A0A7T8GQI3-F1
#
_entry.id   AF-A0A7T8GQI3-F1
#
_cell.length_a   1.000
_cell.length_b   1.000
_cell.length_c   1.000
_cell.angle_alpha   90.00
_cell.angle_beta   90.00
_cell.angle_gamma   90.00
#
_symmetry.space_group_name_H-M   'P 1'
#
loop_
_entity.id
_entity.type
_entity.pdbx_description
1 polymer ?
#
loop_
_entity_poly.entity_id
_entity_poly.type
_entity_poly.pdbx_seq_one_letter_code
_entity_poly.pdbx_strand_id
1 'polypeptide(L)'
;MASARRSCRNNPGVFCYICGKYTLSGDRKTITGFVKRAYMVYLKVKLGDQDKSWAPHTVCKTCVEYLRRWTKGAKTSLKFGIPMVWRELFDHATDCYFCAINTTGINRKNWQSLQYPDLQSAHRPVAHCEDIPVPAFTQFPDSDDEATITDERGDTEEFEYEAQDGPQTFSQ
;
A
#
# COMPACT_ATOMS: atom_id res chain seq x y z
N MET A 1 20.38 31.88 4.50
CA MET A 1 20.40 31.03 3.29
C MET A 1 19.79 29.68 3.63
N ALA A 2 18.66 29.33 3.01
CA ALA A 2 18.15 27.97 2.98
C ALA A 2 17.30 27.84 1.71
N SER A 3 17.89 27.33 0.63
CA SER A 3 17.08 26.80 -0.46
C SER A 3 16.61 25.42 -0.01
N ALA A 4 15.57 25.40 0.83
CA ALA A 4 14.87 24.17 1.13
C ALA A 4 14.20 23.73 -0.17
N ARG A 5 14.58 22.55 -0.68
CA ARG A 5 13.92 21.95 -1.83
C ARG A 5 12.41 22.00 -1.59
N ARG A 6 11.63 22.58 -2.50
CA ARG A 6 10.15 22.66 -2.41
C ARG A 6 9.45 21.30 -2.60
N SER A 7 10.22 20.22 -2.59
CA SER A 7 9.72 18.87 -2.86
C SER A 7 10.51 17.85 -2.07
N CYS A 8 9.82 16.76 -1.72
CA CYS A 8 10.41 15.63 -1.01
C CYS A 8 11.55 15.00 -1.83
N ARG A 9 12.60 14.55 -1.14
CA ARG A 9 13.68 13.76 -1.74
C ARG A 9 13.15 12.48 -2.40
N ASN A 10 12.19 11.83 -1.76
CA ASN A 10 11.55 10.62 -2.23
C ASN A 10 10.07 10.91 -2.54
N ASN A 11 9.54 10.27 -3.58
CA ASN A 11 8.10 10.28 -3.85
C ASN A 11 7.36 9.52 -2.72
N PRO A 12 6.35 10.11 -2.06
CA PRO A 12 5.60 9.43 -0.99
C PRO A 12 5.04 8.05 -1.35
N GLY A 13 4.65 7.85 -2.62
CA GLY A 13 4.12 6.60 -3.15
C GLY A 13 5.13 5.44 -3.22
N VAL A 14 6.41 5.65 -2.88
CA VAL A 14 7.36 4.55 -2.67
C VAL A 14 7.30 3.98 -1.25
N PHE A 15 6.55 4.60 -0.33
CA PHE A 15 6.35 4.12 1.03
C PHE A 15 4.94 3.56 1.20
N CYS A 16 4.81 2.57 2.07
CA CYS A 16 3.51 2.01 2.40
C CYS A 16 2.77 2.91 3.39
N TYR A 17 1.54 3.31 3.05
CA TYR A 17 0.67 4.06 3.96
C TYR A 17 0.46 3.36 5.30
N ILE A 18 0.21 2.04 5.29
CA ILE A 18 -0.15 1.26 6.48
C ILE A 18 1.02 1.08 7.45
N CYS A 19 2.24 0.82 6.96
CA CYS A 19 3.38 0.46 7.82
C CYS A 19 4.58 1.41 7.74
N GLY A 20 4.55 2.44 6.89
CA GLY A 20 5.65 3.39 6.69
C GLY A 20 6.83 2.90 5.90
N LYS A 21 6.93 1.59 5.64
CA LYS A 21 8.13 1.02 5.05
C LYS A 21 8.28 1.36 3.58
N TYR A 22 9.52 1.53 3.15
CA TYR A 22 9.88 1.59 1.74
C TYR A 22 9.40 0.32 1.03
N THR A 23 8.92 0.48 -0.19
CA THR A 23 8.37 -0.58 -1.02
C THR A 23 9.11 -0.65 -2.35
N LEU A 24 9.60 -1.85 -2.67
CA LEU A 24 10.13 -2.15 -3.99
C LEU A 24 8.99 -2.10 -5.01
N SER A 25 9.31 -1.72 -6.25
CA SER A 25 8.30 -1.47 -7.29
C SER A 25 7.30 -2.63 -7.45
N GLY A 26 7.77 -3.88 -7.49
CA GLY A 26 6.91 -5.07 -7.63
C GLY A 26 6.03 -5.39 -6.41
N ASP A 27 6.34 -4.82 -5.24
CA ASP A 27 5.59 -5.01 -4.01
C ASP A 27 4.63 -3.85 -3.69
N ARG A 28 4.60 -2.81 -4.53
CA ARG A 28 3.65 -1.70 -4.43
C ARG A 28 2.26 -2.14 -4.87
N LYS A 29 1.24 -1.72 -4.13
CA LYS A 29 -0.17 -1.98 -4.39
C LYS A 29 -0.96 -0.69 -4.24
N THR A 30 -2.05 -0.59 -5.01
CA THR A 30 -3.04 0.48 -4.88
C THR A 30 -3.88 0.28 -3.63
N ILE A 31 -4.43 1.37 -3.10
CA ILE A 31 -5.33 1.32 -1.94
C ILE A 31 -6.75 1.07 -2.45
N THR A 32 -7.14 -0.20 -2.49
CA THR A 32 -8.47 -0.61 -2.97
C THR A 32 -9.54 -0.45 -1.88
N GLY A 33 -10.82 -0.55 -2.27
CA GLY A 33 -11.95 -0.57 -1.33
C GLY A 33 -11.84 -1.67 -0.27
N PHE A 34 -11.34 -2.86 -0.66
CA PHE A 34 -11.02 -3.92 0.29
C PHE A 34 -10.01 -3.46 1.35
N VAL A 35 -8.91 -2.82 0.95
CA VAL A 35 -7.88 -2.34 1.89
C VAL A 35 -8.47 -1.32 2.85
N LYS A 36 -9.27 -0.36 2.36
CA LYS A 36 -9.93 0.65 3.19
C LYS A 36 -10.84 0.01 4.24
N ARG A 37 -11.69 -0.95 3.84
CA ARG A 37 -12.60 -1.66 4.76
C ARG A 37 -11.85 -2.53 5.77
N ALA A 38 -10.89 -3.34 5.31
CA ALA A 38 -10.11 -4.22 6.19
C ALA A 38 -9.26 -3.42 7.19
N TYR A 39 -8.65 -2.32 6.73
CA TYR A 39 -7.93 -1.40 7.59
C TYR A 39 -8.83 -0.81 8.68
N MET A 40 -10.03 -0.33 8.32
CA MET A 40 -11.00 0.21 9.26
C MET A 40 -11.45 -0.83 10.30
N VAL A 41 -11.79 -2.05 9.88
CA VAL A 41 -12.24 -3.09 10.82
C VAL A 41 -11.10 -3.53 11.74
N TYR A 42 -9.87 -3.60 11.23
CA TYR A 42 -8.69 -4.01 12.01
C TYR A 42 -8.27 -2.92 13.01
N LEU A 43 -7.99 -1.71 12.54
CA LEU A 43 -7.36 -0.65 13.33
C LEU A 43 -8.38 0.33 13.94
N LYS A 44 -9.66 0.18 13.62
CA LYS A 44 -10.77 1.04 14.09
C LYS A 44 -10.65 2.51 13.68
N VAL A 45 -9.90 2.79 12.62
CA VAL A 45 -9.73 4.12 12.02
C VAL A 45 -9.85 4.07 10.50
N LYS A 46 -10.48 5.10 9.92
CA LYS A 46 -10.62 5.21 8.46
C LYS A 46 -9.25 5.50 7.83
N LEU A 47 -9.00 4.92 6.67
CA LEU A 47 -7.82 5.22 5.86
C LEU A 47 -8.06 6.57 5.17
N GLY A 48 -7.39 7.62 5.66
CA GLY A 48 -7.62 9.00 5.26
C GLY A 48 -6.50 9.62 4.42
N ASP A 49 -6.64 10.92 4.16
CA ASP A 49 -5.64 11.81 3.55
C ASP A 49 -5.13 11.36 2.17
N GLN A 50 -5.95 10.60 1.43
CA GLN A 50 -5.62 10.11 0.09
C GLN A 50 -5.76 11.18 -1.01
N ASP A 51 -6.20 12.37 -0.64
CA ASP A 51 -6.17 13.60 -1.45
C ASP A 51 -4.95 14.48 -1.14
N LYS A 52 -4.16 14.13 -0.11
CA LYS A 52 -3.06 14.94 0.39
C LYS A 52 -1.73 14.46 -0.16
N SER A 53 -1.01 15.35 -0.84
CA SER A 53 0.29 15.06 -1.43
C SER A 53 1.38 14.65 -0.42
N TRP A 54 1.20 15.01 0.87
CA TRP A 54 2.11 14.64 1.95
C TRP A 54 1.85 13.26 2.56
N ALA A 55 0.80 12.54 2.14
CA ALA A 55 0.54 11.17 2.55
C ALA A 55 0.96 10.17 1.47
N PRO A 56 1.35 8.94 1.82
CA PRO A 56 1.52 7.89 0.82
C PRO A 56 0.19 7.47 0.19
N HIS A 57 0.20 7.24 -1.12
CA HIS A 57 -0.98 6.79 -1.88
C HIS A 57 -0.89 5.31 -2.29
N THR A 58 0.04 4.57 -1.69
CA THR A 58 0.29 3.15 -1.99
C THR A 58 0.43 2.35 -0.70
N VAL A 59 0.24 1.04 -0.81
CA VAL A 59 0.45 0.08 0.28
C VAL A 59 1.35 -1.06 -0.19
N CYS A 60 2.06 -1.71 0.73
CA CYS A 60 2.90 -2.85 0.38
C CYS A 60 2.06 -4.13 0.28
N LYS A 61 2.49 -5.05 -0.59
CA LYS A 61 1.91 -6.39 -0.77
C LYS A 61 1.77 -7.12 0.57
N THR A 62 2.75 -6.99 1.47
CA THR A 62 2.74 -7.65 2.79
C THR A 62 1.58 -7.17 3.67
N CYS A 63 1.32 -5.86 3.75
CA CYS A 63 0.20 -5.35 4.54
C CYS A 63 -1.14 -5.79 3.96
N VAL A 64 -1.29 -5.76 2.63
CA VAL A 64 -2.50 -6.25 1.95
C VAL A 64 -2.72 -7.73 2.25
N GLU A 65 -1.66 -8.54 2.21
CA GLU A 65 -1.76 -9.97 2.45
C GLU A 65 -2.08 -10.30 3.92
N TYR A 66 -1.49 -9.57 4.88
CA TYR A 66 -1.85 -9.74 6.29
C TYR A 66 -3.31 -9.42 6.55
N LEU A 67 -3.82 -8.30 6.00
CA LEU A 67 -5.24 -7.96 6.10
C LEU A 67 -6.11 -9.04 5.44
N ARG A 68 -5.77 -9.49 4.23
CA ARG A 68 -6.50 -10.55 3.51
C ARG A 68 -6.58 -11.85 4.30
N ARG A 69 -5.45 -12.33 4.83
CA ARG A 69 -5.42 -13.58 5.60
C ARG A 69 -6.15 -13.45 6.92
N TRP A 70 -6.00 -12.31 7.60
CA TRP A 70 -6.75 -12.01 8.81
C TRP A 70 -8.27 -12.00 8.58
N THR A 71 -8.77 -11.38 7.50
CA THR A 71 -10.21 -11.40 7.15
C THR A 71 -10.74 -12.80 6.82
N LYS A 72 -9.85 -13.76 6.55
CA LYS A 72 -10.18 -15.18 6.33
C LYS A 72 -10.05 -16.03 7.60
N GLY A 73 -9.85 -15.40 8.77
CA GLY A 73 -9.69 -16.12 10.05
C GLY A 73 -8.34 -16.80 10.24
N ALA A 74 -7.34 -16.51 9.40
CA ALA A 74 -5.99 -17.07 9.61
C ALA A 74 -5.35 -16.45 10.87
N LYS A 75 -4.49 -17.23 11.55
CA LYS A 75 -3.66 -16.77 12.69
C LYS A 75 -2.51 -15.83 12.23
N THR A 76 -2.82 -14.86 11.37
CA THR A 76 -1.89 -13.84 10.89
C THR A 76 -2.46 -12.48 11.19
N SER A 77 -1.59 -11.57 11.59
CA SER A 77 -1.92 -10.21 12.01
C SER A 77 -0.94 -9.21 11.40
N LEU A 78 -1.33 -7.93 11.41
CA LEU A 78 -0.34 -6.87 11.32
C LEU A 78 0.57 -6.97 12.55
N LYS A 79 1.78 -6.41 12.44
CA LYS A 79 2.75 -6.41 13.56
C LYS A 79 2.46 -5.32 14.61
N PHE A 80 1.35 -4.60 14.45
CA PHE A 80 1.01 -3.39 15.20
C PHE A 80 -0.51 -3.23 15.25
N GLY A 81 -1.00 -2.69 16.36
CA GLY A 81 -2.42 -2.38 16.54
C GLY A 81 -2.74 -0.89 16.51
N ILE A 82 -1.72 -0.03 16.62
CA ILE A 82 -1.85 1.40 16.31
C ILE A 82 -1.15 1.64 14.97
N PRO A 83 -1.84 2.25 13.98
CA PRO A 83 -1.26 2.45 12.66
C PRO A 83 -0.17 3.50 12.64
N MET A 84 0.49 3.59 11.48
CA MET A 84 1.25 4.79 11.15
C MET A 84 0.32 6.00 11.10
N VAL A 85 0.74 7.12 11.71
CA VAL A 85 0.01 8.38 11.65
C VAL A 85 0.77 9.32 10.73
N TRP A 86 0.10 9.80 9.68
CA TRP A 86 0.63 10.80 8.76
C TRP A 86 0.00 12.16 9.08
N ARG A 87 0.82 13.20 9.10
CA ARG A 87 0.39 14.60 9.23
C ARG A 87 1.14 15.43 8.20
N GLU A 88 0.67 16.65 7.97
CA GLU A 88 1.39 17.61 7.15
C GLU A 88 2.75 17.93 7.76
N LEU A 89 3.78 17.96 6.90
CA LEU A 89 5.15 18.25 7.31
C LEU A 89 5.34 19.73 7.62
N PHE A 90 6.14 20.04 8.64
CA PHE A 90 6.54 21.43 8.90
C PHE A 90 7.57 21.93 7.88
N ASP A 91 8.62 21.13 7.62
CA ASP A 91 9.63 21.43 6.61
C ASP A 91 10.34 20.17 6.10
N HIS A 92 11.05 20.30 4.96
CA HIS A 92 11.77 19.18 4.33
C HIS A 92 13.10 18.80 4.97
N ALA A 93 13.63 19.61 5.89
CA ALA A 93 14.94 19.43 6.50
C ALA A 93 14.88 18.65 7.82
N THR A 94 13.90 18.94 8.68
CA THR A 94 13.77 18.38 10.04
C THR A 94 12.54 17.50 10.22
N ASP A 95 11.45 17.78 9.49
CA ASP A 95 10.16 17.13 9.70
C ASP A 95 9.58 16.56 8.41
N CYS A 96 10.40 15.87 7.63
CA CYS A 96 9.92 15.18 6.43
C CYS A 96 10.42 13.74 6.39
N TYR A 97 9.50 12.81 6.69
CA TYR A 97 9.75 11.37 6.68
C TYR A 97 10.36 10.89 5.37
N PHE A 98 9.84 11.40 4.24
CA PHE A 98 10.31 11.04 2.91
C PHE A 98 11.69 11.61 2.61
N CYS A 99 12.10 12.72 3.22
CA CYS A 99 13.46 13.26 3.05
C CYS A 99 14.48 12.54 3.92
N ALA A 100 14.08 12.18 5.15
CA ALA A 100 14.95 11.59 6.15
C ALA A 100 15.48 10.19 5.77
N ILE A 101 14.74 9.45 4.94
CA ILE A 101 15.11 8.08 4.56
C ILE A 101 15.95 8.08 3.27
N ASN A 102 17.17 7.57 3.35
CA ASN A 102 18.01 7.38 2.18
C ASN A 102 17.65 6.10 1.42
N THR A 103 16.93 6.23 0.30
CA THR A 103 16.53 5.10 -0.55
C THR A 103 17.50 4.83 -1.71
N THR A 104 18.56 5.64 -1.85
CA THR A 104 19.52 5.53 -2.95
C THR A 104 20.28 4.21 -2.85
N GLY A 105 20.29 3.42 -3.93
CA GLY A 105 20.96 2.11 -3.96
C GLY A 105 20.23 0.98 -3.23
N ILE A 106 19.00 1.21 -2.78
CA ILE A 106 18.19 0.16 -2.13
C ILE A 106 17.70 -0.87 -3.16
N ASN A 107 17.89 -2.15 -2.83
CA ASN A 107 17.50 -3.31 -3.60
C ASN A 107 16.94 -4.41 -2.68
N ARG A 108 16.55 -5.55 -3.26
CA ARG A 108 15.90 -6.65 -2.52
C ARG A 108 16.76 -7.31 -1.44
N LYS A 109 18.09 -7.15 -1.48
CA LYS A 109 19.01 -7.71 -0.48
C LYS A 109 19.21 -6.78 0.72
N ASN A 110 19.18 -5.47 0.52
CA ASN A 110 19.52 -4.49 1.57
C ASN A 110 18.34 -3.63 2.07
N TRP A 111 17.15 -3.70 1.46
CA TRP A 111 16.02 -2.84 1.87
C TRP A 111 15.60 -3.00 3.33
N GLN A 112 15.87 -4.16 3.94
CA GLN A 112 15.55 -4.43 5.34
C GLN A 112 16.43 -3.64 6.32
N SER A 113 17.61 -3.18 5.89
CA SER A 113 18.51 -2.36 6.73
C SER A 113 18.10 -0.89 6.79
N LEU A 114 17.06 -0.49 6.05
CA LEU A 114 16.51 0.86 6.13
C LEU A 114 16.00 1.14 7.55
N GLN A 115 16.46 2.25 8.10
CA GLN A 115 15.96 2.79 9.35
C GLN A 115 14.87 3.81 9.07
N TYR A 116 13.87 3.80 9.93
CA TYR A 116 12.68 4.64 9.79
C TYR A 116 12.61 5.53 11.04
N PRO A 117 12.69 6.86 10.89
CA PRO A 117 12.62 7.79 12.02
C PRO A 117 11.19 7.86 12.55
N ASP A 118 11.05 8.33 13.80
CA ASP A 118 9.78 8.82 14.33
C ASP A 118 9.82 10.35 14.28
N LEU A 119 8.84 10.97 13.64
CA LEU A 119 8.77 12.42 13.41
C LEU A 119 7.39 12.94 13.79
N GLN A 120 7.26 14.25 14.03
CA GLN A 120 5.96 14.87 14.33
C GLN A 120 4.97 14.72 13.17
N SER A 121 5.47 14.84 11.93
CA SER A 121 4.70 14.60 10.71
C SER A 121 4.40 13.13 10.42
N ALA A 122 5.12 12.19 11.05
CA ALA A 122 5.04 10.77 10.71
C ALA A 122 5.39 9.90 11.92
N HIS A 123 4.38 9.58 12.72
CA HIS A 123 4.56 8.70 13.87
C HIS A 123 4.47 7.23 13.44
N ARG A 124 5.43 6.44 13.89
CA ARG A 124 5.55 5.03 13.51
C ARG A 124 4.43 4.18 14.14
N PRO A 125 4.04 3.07 13.48
CA PRO A 125 3.09 2.14 14.06
C PRO A 125 3.57 1.57 15.41
N VAL A 126 2.64 1.40 16.35
CA VAL A 126 2.93 0.82 17.67
C VAL A 126 2.55 -0.65 17.69
N ALA A 127 3.53 -1.49 18.07
CA ALA A 127 3.38 -2.94 18.12
C ALA A 127 2.20 -3.37 19.00
N HIS A 128 1.63 -4.54 18.71
CA HIS A 128 0.66 -5.16 19.61
C HIS A 128 1.31 -5.48 20.96
N CYS A 129 0.54 -5.31 22.02
CA CYS A 129 0.88 -5.69 23.40
C CYS A 129 -0.41 -6.11 24.13
N GLU A 130 -0.34 -6.34 25.43
CA GLU A 130 -1.52 -6.70 26.24
C GLU A 130 -2.61 -5.61 26.16
N ASP A 131 -2.22 -4.34 26.17
CA ASP A 131 -3.15 -3.21 26.04
C ASP A 131 -3.65 -2.97 24.60
N ILE A 132 -2.92 -3.51 23.61
CA ILE A 132 -3.22 -3.35 22.18
C ILE A 132 -3.28 -4.74 21.55
N PRO A 133 -4.31 -5.55 21.86
CA PRO A 133 -4.41 -6.92 21.36
C PRO A 133 -4.66 -6.97 19.85
N VAL A 134 -4.44 -8.14 19.26
CA VAL A 134 -4.84 -8.41 17.87
C VAL A 134 -6.37 -8.49 17.83
N PRO A 135 -7.06 -7.70 16.99
CA PRO A 135 -8.52 -7.77 16.87
C PRO A 135 -8.96 -9.08 16.23
N ALA A 136 -10.09 -9.63 16.66
CA ALA A 136 -10.77 -10.69 15.92
C ALA A 136 -11.54 -10.07 14.74
N PHE A 137 -11.48 -10.71 13.57
CA PHE A 137 -12.33 -10.33 12.45
C PHE A 137 -13.76 -10.83 12.70
N THR A 138 -14.74 -9.95 12.56
CA THR A 138 -16.17 -10.30 12.66
C THR A 138 -16.81 -10.25 11.28
N GLN A 139 -16.97 -9.05 10.73
CA GLN A 139 -17.50 -8.80 9.39
C GLN A 139 -17.07 -7.42 8.91
N PHE A 140 -17.24 -7.15 7.61
CA PHE A 140 -17.19 -5.78 7.13
C PHE A 140 -18.47 -5.03 7.54
N PRO A 141 -18.39 -3.72 7.83
CA PRO A 141 -19.60 -2.93 8.01
C PRO A 141 -20.42 -2.94 6.72
N ASP A 142 -21.74 -3.06 6.86
CA ASP A 142 -22.69 -2.84 5.76
C ASP A 142 -22.56 -1.39 5.31
N SER A 143 -22.40 -1.20 4.01
CA SER A 143 -22.09 0.11 3.42
C SER A 143 -23.36 0.96 3.31
N ASP A 144 -23.50 1.96 4.16
CA ASP A 144 -24.17 3.20 3.76
C ASP A 144 -23.09 4.09 3.14
N ASP A 145 -23.20 4.33 1.83
CA ASP A 145 -22.36 5.22 1.00
C ASP A 145 -20.95 4.72 0.58
N GLU A 146 -20.86 4.11 -0.61
CA GLU A 146 -20.28 4.76 -1.81
C GLU A 146 -20.09 3.72 -2.94
N ALA A 147 -20.47 4.14 -4.14
CA ALA A 147 -20.76 3.34 -5.33
C ALA A 147 -19.75 2.23 -5.70
N THR A 148 -20.34 1.15 -6.18
CA THR A 148 -19.78 0.02 -6.91
C THR A 148 -18.70 0.43 -7.91
N ILE A 149 -17.48 -0.08 -7.70
CA ILE A 149 -16.64 -0.54 -8.80
C ILE A 149 -16.58 -2.07 -8.64
N THR A 150 -17.48 -2.75 -9.34
CA THR A 150 -17.36 -4.18 -9.63
C THR A 150 -16.15 -4.35 -10.52
N ASP A 151 -15.06 -4.92 -10.00
CA ASP A 151 -13.97 -5.44 -10.83
C ASP A 151 -14.05 -6.97 -10.74
N GLU A 152 -15.07 -7.51 -11.41
CA GLU A 152 -15.15 -8.91 -11.79
C GLU A 152 -14.86 -9.00 -13.29
N ARG A 153 -13.63 -9.41 -13.63
CA ARG A 153 -13.41 -10.20 -14.83
C ARG A 153 -12.18 -11.09 -14.65
N GLY A 154 -12.42 -12.24 -14.02
CA GLY A 154 -11.88 -13.46 -14.59
C GLY A 154 -12.91 -13.94 -15.60
N ASP A 155 -12.59 -13.92 -16.88
CA ASP A 155 -12.66 -15.17 -17.63
C ASP A 155 -11.75 -15.13 -18.86
N THR A 156 -11.33 -16.34 -19.16
CA THR A 156 -10.38 -16.83 -20.14
C THR A 156 -11.02 -16.73 -21.52
N GLU A 157 -10.33 -16.16 -22.50
CA GLU A 157 -10.67 -16.38 -23.91
C GLU A 157 -9.45 -16.97 -24.62
N GLU A 158 -9.53 -18.28 -24.87
CA GLU A 158 -8.74 -19.02 -25.86
C GLU A 158 -8.87 -18.33 -27.21
N PHE A 159 -7.74 -18.10 -27.89
CA PHE A 159 -7.75 -17.76 -29.31
C PHE A 159 -7.12 -18.92 -30.08
N GLU A 160 -7.99 -19.79 -30.57
CA GLU A 160 -7.72 -20.83 -31.56
C GLU A 160 -7.56 -20.12 -32.92
N TYR A 161 -6.40 -20.24 -33.57
CA TYR A 161 -6.22 -19.73 -34.93
C TYR A 161 -6.45 -20.89 -35.91
N GLU A 162 -7.57 -20.87 -36.61
CA GLU A 162 -7.76 -21.68 -37.81
C GLU A 162 -7.13 -20.95 -39.00
N ALA A 163 -6.24 -21.64 -39.72
CA ALA A 163 -5.64 -21.20 -40.96
C ALA A 163 -6.24 -21.98 -42.13
N GLN A 164 -7.10 -21.32 -42.90
CA GLN A 164 -7.45 -21.65 -44.29
C GLN A 164 -7.45 -20.30 -45.02
N ASP A 165 -6.74 -20.12 -46.14
CA ASP A 165 -7.00 -20.83 -47.39
C ASP A 165 -5.78 -20.69 -48.32
N GLY A 166 -5.45 -21.78 -49.01
CA GLY A 166 -4.76 -21.77 -50.29
C GLY A 166 -5.46 -22.81 -51.19
N PRO A 167 -5.16 -22.92 -52.50
CA PRO A 167 -4.17 -22.21 -53.30
C PRO A 167 -4.77 -21.58 -54.59
N GLN A 168 -3.99 -20.77 -55.32
CA GLN A 168 -4.19 -20.61 -56.77
C GLN A 168 -2.95 -21.04 -57.55
N THR A 169 -3.19 -22.05 -58.38
CA THR A 169 -2.30 -22.63 -59.37
C THR A 169 -2.11 -21.68 -60.56
N PHE A 170 -0.89 -21.56 -61.07
CA PHE A 170 -0.65 -21.18 -62.45
C PHE A 170 0.23 -22.28 -63.08
N SER A 171 -0.34 -22.96 -64.07
CA SER A 171 0.33 -23.92 -64.94
C SER A 171 1.24 -23.20 -65.95
N GLN A 172 2.32 -23.89 -66.36
CA GLN A 172 3.02 -23.61 -67.62
C GLN A 172 2.17 -24.06 -68.81
#